data_AF-A0A2T6DQX9-F1
#
_entry.id   AF-A0A2T6DQX9-F1
#
_cell.length_a   1.000
_cell.length_b   1.000
_cell.length_c   1.000
_cell.angle_alpha   90.00
_cell.angle_beta   90.00
_cell.angle_gamma   90.00
#
_symmetry.space_group_name_H-M   'P 1'
#
loop_
_entity.id
_entity.type
_entity.pdbx_description
1 polymer ?
#
loop_
_entity_poly.entity_id
_entity_poly.type
_entity_poly.pdbx_seq_one_letter_code
_entity_poly.pdbx_strand_id
1 'polypeptide(L)'
;MCLCTLALGTLAWYERSVSAARIAAAEAAAKKQRADLEAQLAAAEQRVKDLEAQLASSLEPRRKGWSPDGEPLEPADSDEPPLPGRGRRSALLAELAQLMDNPEVSKLLALQQRGQIDATYAALFKALNLSPAQLSRFKELLAEKQNTFRDVLAAARSQGLDPRQDRSQIRQLVGQANAEVDQNIQNLLGASAYAQYKQYEQTAPQRTLVDQLSSRLSYTQNPLSQTQADQLVQVLAETTKPNNPTQNPARGPGGGRVTLTDASINQAGTVLTPDQLSALQQIQQEQQARQQIQQLLRRPPTPPPANPPPSG
;
A
#
# COMPACT_ATOMS: atom_id res chain seq x y z
N MET A 1 -45.08 5.65 -46.71
CA MET A 1 -44.23 4.49 -46.31
C MET A 1 -42.91 4.59 -47.07
N CYS A 2 -41.76 4.40 -46.40
CA CYS A 2 -40.40 4.20 -46.97
C CYS A 2 -39.32 5.32 -46.95
N LEU A 3 -39.24 6.22 -45.95
CA LEU A 3 -38.03 7.08 -45.82
C LEU A 3 -37.36 7.15 -44.43
N CYS A 4 -37.85 6.43 -43.41
CA CYS A 4 -37.28 6.52 -42.05
C CYS A 4 -36.28 5.41 -41.65
N THR A 5 -35.97 4.45 -42.52
CA THR A 5 -35.09 3.32 -42.15
C THR A 5 -33.61 3.50 -42.49
N LEU A 6 -33.23 4.48 -43.32
CA LEU A 6 -31.84 4.65 -43.77
C LEU A 6 -30.97 5.50 -42.81
N ALA A 7 -31.58 6.37 -41.99
CA ALA A 7 -30.83 7.26 -41.09
C ALA A 7 -30.32 6.57 -39.80
N LEU A 8 -30.90 5.44 -39.40
CA LEU A 8 -30.51 4.69 -38.19
C LEU A 8 -29.32 3.75 -38.43
N GLY A 9 -29.10 3.30 -39.67
CA GLY A 9 -27.99 2.40 -40.01
C GLY A 9 -26.62 3.05 -39.95
N THR A 10 -26.52 4.35 -40.26
CA THR A 10 -25.24 5.09 -40.29
C THR A 10 -24.73 5.44 -38.91
N LEU A 11 -25.62 5.80 -37.97
CA LEU A 11 -25.27 6.05 -36.56
C LEU A 11 -24.80 4.78 -35.85
N ALA A 12 -25.50 3.65 -36.03
CA ALA A 12 -25.09 2.37 -35.45
C ALA A 12 -23.77 1.85 -36.05
N TRP A 13 -23.50 2.12 -37.33
CA TRP A 13 -22.23 1.77 -37.98
C TRP A 13 -21.07 2.68 -37.52
N TYR A 14 -21.35 3.96 -37.27
CA TYR A 14 -20.38 4.90 -36.73
C TYR A 14 -20.00 4.59 -35.28
N GLU A 15 -20.96 4.30 -34.41
CA GLU A 15 -20.66 3.88 -33.02
C GLU A 15 -19.90 2.56 -32.95
N ARG A 16 -20.22 1.60 -33.85
CA ARG A 16 -19.52 0.32 -33.94
C ARG A 16 -18.10 0.43 -34.48
N SER A 17 -17.83 1.36 -35.39
CA SER A 17 -16.47 1.59 -35.90
C SER A 17 -15.60 2.31 -34.88
N VAL A 18 -16.15 3.26 -34.12
CA VAL A 18 -15.46 3.94 -33.01
C VAL A 18 -15.16 2.97 -31.86
N SER A 19 -16.09 2.08 -31.51
CA SER A 19 -15.85 1.09 -30.45
C SER A 19 -14.80 0.04 -30.85
N ALA A 20 -14.82 -0.42 -32.10
CA ALA A 20 -13.79 -1.31 -32.65
C ALA A 20 -12.40 -0.65 -32.64
N ALA A 21 -12.31 0.65 -32.99
CA ALA A 21 -11.05 1.39 -32.95
C ALA A 21 -10.50 1.54 -31.52
N ARG A 22 -11.38 1.75 -30.52
CA ARG A 22 -10.99 1.82 -29.10
C ARG A 22 -10.47 0.48 -28.56
N ILE A 23 -11.09 -0.63 -28.95
CA ILE A 23 -10.65 -1.97 -28.56
C ILE A 23 -9.28 -2.27 -29.18
N ALA A 24 -9.09 -1.99 -30.47
CA ALA A 24 -7.81 -2.17 -31.14
C ALA A 24 -6.70 -1.30 -30.51
N ALA A 25 -7.01 -0.07 -30.11
CA ALA A 25 -6.07 0.81 -29.41
C ALA A 25 -5.72 0.28 -28.01
N ALA A 26 -6.69 -0.27 -27.28
CA ALA A 26 -6.46 -0.87 -25.96
C ALA A 26 -5.60 -2.15 -26.07
N GLU A 27 -5.83 -2.98 -27.07
CA GLU A 27 -5.02 -4.18 -27.34
C GLU A 27 -3.58 -3.82 -27.74
N ALA A 28 -3.40 -2.76 -28.55
CA ALA A 28 -2.08 -2.26 -28.91
C ALA A 28 -1.33 -1.71 -27.69
N ALA A 29 -2.01 -0.98 -26.80
CA ALA A 29 -1.44 -0.48 -25.55
C ALA A 29 -1.07 -1.63 -24.59
N ALA A 30 -1.92 -2.65 -24.48
CA ALA A 30 -1.65 -3.83 -23.66
C ALA A 30 -0.46 -4.66 -24.18
N LYS A 31 -0.34 -4.82 -25.51
CA LYS A 31 0.83 -5.48 -26.13
C LYS A 31 2.11 -4.70 -25.87
N LYS A 32 2.07 -3.37 -25.97
CA LYS A 32 3.22 -2.51 -25.65
C LYS A 32 3.62 -2.64 -24.17
N GLN A 33 2.66 -2.57 -23.25
CA GLN A 33 2.93 -2.77 -21.83
C GLN A 33 3.53 -4.13 -21.51
N ARG A 34 3.10 -5.21 -22.19
CA ARG A 34 3.69 -6.54 -22.03
C ARG A 34 5.13 -6.59 -22.51
N ALA A 35 5.43 -6.01 -23.67
CA ALA A 35 6.79 -5.93 -24.19
C ALA A 35 7.71 -5.11 -23.25
N ASP A 36 7.21 -4.00 -22.71
CA ASP A 36 7.96 -3.18 -21.75
C ASP A 36 8.22 -3.92 -20.43
N LEU A 37 7.26 -4.74 -19.95
CA LEU A 37 7.41 -5.57 -18.76
C LEU A 37 8.39 -6.72 -18.98
N GLU A 38 8.36 -7.37 -20.14
CA GLU A 38 9.32 -8.42 -20.52
C GLU A 38 10.75 -7.87 -20.61
N ALA A 39 10.92 -6.67 -21.19
CA ALA A 39 12.21 -5.98 -21.22
C ALA A 39 12.72 -5.63 -19.82
N GLN A 40 11.83 -5.19 -18.92
CA GLN A 40 12.18 -4.91 -17.52
C GLN A 40 12.57 -6.19 -16.75
N LEU A 41 11.87 -7.30 -16.99
CA LEU A 41 12.21 -8.61 -16.41
C LEU A 41 13.60 -9.07 -16.85
N ALA A 42 13.90 -9.00 -18.15
CA ALA A 42 15.21 -9.36 -18.67
C ALA A 42 16.33 -8.47 -18.10
N ALA A 43 16.09 -7.16 -17.98
CA ALA A 43 17.04 -6.24 -17.37
C ALA A 43 17.25 -6.52 -15.87
N ALA A 44 16.18 -6.88 -15.15
CA ALA A 44 16.26 -7.26 -13.74
C ALA A 44 17.05 -8.57 -13.55
N GLU A 45 16.81 -9.57 -14.40
CA GLU A 45 17.55 -10.84 -14.37
C GLU A 45 19.05 -10.65 -14.66
N GLN A 46 19.41 -9.81 -15.63
CA GLN A 46 20.81 -9.46 -15.87
C GLN A 46 21.44 -8.79 -14.65
N ARG A 47 20.72 -7.85 -14.03
CA ARG A 47 21.22 -7.16 -12.83
C ARG A 47 21.41 -8.09 -11.65
N VAL A 48 20.56 -9.12 -11.49
CA VAL A 48 20.75 -10.17 -10.48
C VAL A 48 22.02 -10.97 -10.77
N LYS A 49 22.24 -11.40 -12.02
CA LYS A 49 23.45 -12.14 -12.41
C LYS A 49 24.73 -11.33 -12.20
N ASP A 50 24.71 -10.04 -12.53
CA ASP A 50 25.85 -9.14 -12.31
C ASP A 50 26.14 -8.95 -10.82
N LEU A 51 25.09 -8.84 -9.99
CA LEU A 51 25.23 -8.77 -8.54
C LEU A 51 25.76 -10.07 -7.95
N GLU A 52 25.32 -11.22 -8.44
CA GLU A 52 25.85 -12.53 -8.05
C GLU A 52 27.33 -12.68 -8.43
N ALA A 53 27.74 -12.22 -9.61
CA ALA A 53 29.13 -12.21 -10.04
C ALA A 53 29.99 -11.26 -9.17
N GLN A 54 29.48 -10.10 -8.79
CA GLN A 54 30.12 -9.18 -7.85
C GLN A 54 30.22 -9.75 -6.42
N LEU A 55 29.21 -10.51 -5.99
CA LEU A 55 29.24 -11.20 -4.71
C LEU A 55 30.28 -12.32 -4.71
N ALA A 56 30.37 -13.08 -5.80
CA ALA A 56 31.36 -14.15 -5.97
C ALA A 56 32.80 -13.60 -5.98
N SER A 57 33.06 -12.51 -6.72
CA SER A 57 34.38 -11.86 -6.74
C SER A 57 34.75 -11.22 -5.40
N SER A 58 33.76 -10.78 -4.60
CA SER A 58 33.96 -10.27 -3.24
C SER A 58 34.21 -11.38 -2.21
N LEU A 59 33.83 -12.63 -2.50
CA LEU A 59 34.02 -13.80 -1.61
C LEU A 59 35.35 -14.53 -1.85
N GLU A 60 35.95 -14.41 -3.04
CA GLU A 60 37.27 -14.99 -3.34
C GLU A 60 38.44 -14.50 -2.47
N PRO A 61 38.57 -13.19 -2.11
CA PRO A 61 39.66 -12.78 -1.23
C PRO A 61 39.53 -13.29 0.21
N ARG A 62 38.34 -13.79 0.62
CA ARG A 62 38.09 -14.30 1.97
C ARG A 62 38.38 -15.80 2.14
N ARG A 63 38.62 -16.54 1.05
CA ARG A 63 39.03 -17.97 1.09
C ARG A 63 40.55 -18.19 1.14
N LYS A 64 41.37 -17.17 0.89
CA LYS A 64 42.85 -17.26 0.99
C LYS A 64 43.43 -16.93 2.37
N GLY A 65 42.60 -16.86 3.41
CA GLY A 65 43.00 -16.53 4.77
C GLY A 65 42.60 -17.59 5.80
N TRP A 66 42.93 -18.86 5.57
CA TRP A 66 42.91 -19.87 6.62
C TRP A 66 44.10 -20.81 6.44
N SER A 67 45.19 -20.52 7.16
CA SER A 67 46.20 -21.52 7.50
C SER A 67 45.86 -22.06 8.89
N PRO A 68 45.78 -23.38 9.09
CA PRO A 68 45.37 -23.97 10.34
C PRO A 68 46.59 -24.26 11.22
N ASP A 69 47.40 -23.26 11.55
CA ASP A 69 48.45 -23.42 12.57
C ASP A 69 48.54 -22.13 13.38
N GLY A 70 48.25 -22.26 14.68
CA GLY A 70 48.16 -21.14 15.59
C GLY A 70 49.52 -20.65 16.05
N GLU A 71 49.70 -19.34 16.04
CA GLU A 71 50.55 -18.65 17.00
C GLU A 71 49.82 -17.42 17.57
N PRO A 72 50.00 -17.09 18.86
CA PRO A 72 49.36 -15.93 19.49
C PRO A 72 50.09 -14.64 19.09
N LEU A 73 49.34 -13.63 18.63
CA LEU A 73 49.87 -12.29 18.39
C LEU A 73 49.57 -11.38 19.60
N GLU A 74 50.63 -10.74 20.09
CA GLU A 74 50.64 -9.66 21.08
C GLU A 74 49.80 -8.44 20.64
N PRO A 75 49.41 -7.54 21.58
CA PRO A 75 48.45 -6.48 21.30
C PRO A 75 49.12 -5.35 20.53
N ALA A 76 48.71 -5.15 19.27
CA ALA A 76 49.05 -3.98 18.48
C ALA A 76 47.90 -2.97 18.49
N ASP A 77 48.28 -1.70 18.56
CA ASP A 77 47.48 -0.50 18.74
C ASP A 77 46.19 -0.40 17.91
N SER A 78 45.23 0.26 18.54
CA SER A 78 43.93 0.63 18.03
C SER A 78 43.98 1.52 16.79
N ASP A 79 43.71 0.91 15.63
CA ASP A 79 43.04 1.53 14.49
C ASP A 79 42.02 0.50 13.96
N GLU A 80 40.90 0.36 14.67
CA GLU A 80 39.81 -0.55 14.29
C GLU A 80 38.98 0.09 13.17
N PRO A 81 38.99 -0.44 11.93
CA PRO A 81 38.19 0.11 10.85
C PRO A 81 36.69 -0.08 11.17
N PRO A 82 35.83 0.92 10.87
CA PRO A 82 34.44 0.89 11.30
C PRO A 82 33.71 -0.29 10.66
N LEU A 83 32.95 -1.01 11.49
CA LEU A 83 32.15 -2.19 11.12
C LEU A 83 31.45 -2.04 9.75
N PRO A 84 31.53 -3.03 8.85
CA PRO A 84 31.15 -2.93 7.42
C PRO A 84 29.64 -2.80 7.12
N GLY A 85 28.80 -2.57 8.14
CA GLY A 85 27.34 -2.42 7.99
C GLY A 85 26.86 -0.96 7.89
N ARG A 86 27.62 0.01 8.42
CA ARG A 86 27.18 1.43 8.50
C ARG A 86 27.42 2.18 7.19
N GLY A 87 28.54 1.91 6.51
CA GLY A 87 28.91 2.51 5.22
C GLY A 87 28.02 2.11 4.04
N ARG A 88 27.51 0.86 4.02
CA ARG A 88 26.60 0.40 2.96
C ARG A 88 25.22 1.07 3.01
N ARG A 89 24.70 1.35 4.21
CA ARG A 89 23.44 2.10 4.38
C ARG A 89 23.60 3.58 4.04
N SER A 90 24.72 4.20 4.40
CA SER A 90 25.00 5.60 4.05
C SER A 90 25.24 5.78 2.54
N ALA A 91 25.93 4.82 1.89
CA ALA A 91 26.11 4.83 0.44
C ALA A 91 24.78 4.68 -0.31
N LEU A 92 23.90 3.77 0.14
CA LEU A 92 22.58 3.57 -0.47
C LEU A 92 21.64 4.78 -0.24
N LEU A 93 21.78 5.48 0.89
CA LEU A 93 21.10 6.76 1.14
C LEU A 93 21.64 7.90 0.26
N ALA A 94 22.95 7.96 0.03
CA ALA A 94 23.57 8.96 -0.84
C ALA A 94 23.24 8.73 -2.33
N GLU A 95 23.20 7.47 -2.77
CA GLU A 95 22.78 7.07 -4.12
C GLU A 95 21.29 7.37 -4.36
N LEU A 96 20.44 7.15 -3.35
CA LEU A 96 19.02 7.55 -3.40
C LEU A 96 18.84 9.07 -3.46
N ALA A 97 19.67 9.84 -2.76
CA ALA A 97 19.65 11.30 -2.80
C ALA A 97 20.05 11.83 -4.18
N GLN A 98 21.11 11.28 -4.78
CA GLN A 98 21.53 11.63 -6.15
C GLN A 98 20.47 11.27 -7.20
N LEU A 99 19.71 10.19 -6.99
CA LEU A 99 18.59 9.82 -7.86
C LEU A 99 17.44 10.85 -7.78
N MET A 100 17.19 11.44 -6.60
CA MET A 100 16.13 12.44 -6.41
C MET A 100 16.47 13.82 -6.98
N ASP A 101 17.76 14.13 -7.14
CA ASP A 101 18.22 15.37 -7.80
C ASP A 101 18.05 15.32 -9.34
N ASN A 102 17.68 14.16 -9.90
CA ASN A 102 17.38 14.03 -11.31
C ASN A 102 15.95 14.53 -11.63
N PRO A 103 15.79 15.55 -12.51
CA PRO A 103 14.48 16.11 -12.83
C PRO A 103 13.52 15.10 -13.49
N GLU A 104 14.04 14.13 -14.24
CA GLU A 104 13.22 13.06 -14.82
C GLU A 104 12.66 12.13 -13.73
N VAL A 105 13.45 11.83 -12.69
CA VAL A 105 13.01 10.99 -11.56
C VAL A 105 11.94 11.72 -10.77
N SER A 106 12.13 13.01 -10.48
CA SER A 106 11.10 13.84 -9.82
C SER A 106 9.78 13.84 -10.59
N LYS A 107 9.84 14.00 -11.92
CA LYS A 107 8.66 13.95 -12.79
C LYS A 107 7.96 12.58 -12.77
N LEU A 108 8.72 11.49 -12.81
CA LEU A 108 8.18 10.13 -12.73
C LEU A 108 7.53 9.85 -11.37
N LEU A 109 8.15 10.29 -10.27
CA LEU A 109 7.59 10.18 -8.93
C LEU A 109 6.29 10.98 -8.78
N ALA A 110 6.24 12.19 -9.34
CA ALA A 110 5.02 13.00 -9.36
C ALA A 110 3.90 12.31 -10.17
N LEU A 111 4.23 11.71 -11.32
CA LEU A 111 3.27 10.93 -12.12
C LEU A 111 2.75 9.72 -11.34
N GLN A 112 3.64 8.99 -10.66
CA GLN A 112 3.29 7.85 -9.81
C GLN A 112 2.37 8.28 -8.66
N GLN A 113 2.69 9.39 -7.99
CA GLN A 113 1.88 9.93 -6.89
C GLN A 113 0.47 10.27 -7.37
N ARG A 114 0.33 10.93 -8.52
CA ARG A 114 -0.97 11.23 -9.13
C ARG A 114 -1.78 9.96 -9.41
N GLY A 115 -1.15 8.94 -10.01
CA GLY A 115 -1.80 7.65 -10.23
C GLY A 115 -2.26 6.98 -8.93
N GLN A 116 -1.47 7.08 -7.86
CA GLN A 116 -1.85 6.55 -6.55
C GLN A 116 -3.04 7.30 -5.94
N ILE A 117 -3.06 8.64 -6.02
CA ILE A 117 -4.20 9.45 -5.56
C ILE A 117 -5.45 9.08 -6.35
N ASP A 118 -5.33 8.95 -7.67
CA ASP A 118 -6.44 8.58 -8.54
C ASP A 118 -7.01 7.22 -8.17
N ALA A 119 -6.15 6.21 -7.97
CA ALA A 119 -6.60 4.89 -7.55
C ALA A 119 -7.25 4.91 -6.14
N THR A 120 -6.63 5.62 -5.19
CA THR A 120 -7.07 5.63 -3.79
C THR A 120 -8.39 6.35 -3.58
N TYR A 121 -8.65 7.40 -4.36
CA TYR A 121 -9.83 8.25 -4.20
C TYR A 121 -10.82 8.17 -5.37
N ALA A 122 -10.65 7.23 -6.31
CA ALA A 122 -11.51 7.07 -7.49
C ALA A 122 -13.01 7.04 -7.15
N ALA A 123 -13.40 6.22 -6.18
CA ALA A 123 -14.79 6.10 -5.76
C ALA A 123 -15.33 7.42 -5.17
N LEU A 124 -14.50 8.13 -4.39
CA LEU A 124 -14.86 9.44 -3.84
C LEU A 124 -15.02 10.47 -4.95
N PHE A 125 -14.10 10.52 -5.91
CA PHE A 125 -14.18 11.46 -7.04
C PHE A 125 -15.46 11.26 -7.86
N LYS A 126 -15.85 10.00 -8.07
CA LYS A 126 -17.12 9.66 -8.73
C LYS A 126 -18.33 10.10 -7.90
N ALA A 127 -18.30 9.89 -6.59
CA ALA A 127 -19.40 10.25 -5.69
C ALA A 127 -19.59 11.78 -5.55
N LEU A 128 -18.49 12.54 -5.47
CA LEU A 128 -18.53 13.99 -5.31
C LEU A 128 -18.92 14.74 -6.59
N ASN A 129 -18.76 14.10 -7.76
CA ASN A 129 -19.14 14.64 -9.08
C ASN A 129 -18.65 16.09 -9.30
N LEU A 130 -17.39 16.35 -8.95
CA LEU A 130 -16.77 17.68 -9.04
C LEU A 130 -16.53 18.11 -10.48
N SER A 131 -16.53 19.42 -10.74
CA SER A 131 -16.06 19.94 -12.04
C SER A 131 -14.59 19.55 -12.30
N PRO A 132 -14.14 19.46 -13.56
CA PRO A 132 -12.74 19.10 -13.87
C PRO A 132 -11.71 20.00 -13.17
N ALA A 133 -12.00 21.30 -13.05
CA ALA A 133 -11.14 22.26 -12.36
C ALA A 133 -11.08 22.00 -10.84
N GLN A 134 -12.24 21.79 -10.20
CA GLN A 134 -12.29 21.45 -8.77
C GLN A 134 -11.62 20.11 -8.48
N LEU A 135 -11.82 19.10 -9.34
CA LEU A 135 -11.19 17.80 -9.19
C LEU A 135 -9.66 17.90 -9.30
N SER A 136 -9.13 18.66 -10.26
CA SER A 136 -7.68 18.90 -10.38
C SER A 136 -7.14 19.55 -9.11
N ARG A 137 -7.79 20.62 -8.64
CA ARG A 137 -7.37 21.32 -7.43
C ARG A 137 -7.46 20.43 -6.19
N PHE A 138 -8.47 19.58 -6.12
CA PHE A 138 -8.61 18.65 -5.00
C PHE A 138 -7.50 17.59 -4.99
N LYS A 139 -7.14 17.04 -6.16
CA LYS A 139 -6.00 16.10 -6.28
C LYS A 139 -4.67 16.74 -5.87
N GLU A 140 -4.45 18.00 -6.22
CA GLU A 140 -3.26 18.77 -5.77
C GLU A 140 -3.21 18.87 -4.24
N LEU A 141 -4.32 19.26 -3.61
CA LEU A 141 -4.40 19.37 -2.15
C LEU A 141 -4.20 18.00 -1.45
N LEU A 142 -4.68 16.91 -2.06
CA LEU A 142 -4.42 15.55 -1.54
C LEU A 142 -2.94 15.17 -1.64
N ALA A 143 -2.26 15.55 -2.72
CA ALA A 143 -0.82 15.33 -2.88
C ALA A 143 -0.02 16.14 -1.86
N GLU A 144 -0.39 17.41 -1.68
CA GLU A 144 0.21 18.31 -0.68
C GLU A 144 0.08 17.72 0.72
N LYS A 145 -1.14 17.32 1.12
CA LYS A 145 -1.39 16.65 2.41
C LYS A 145 -0.53 15.40 2.60
N GLN A 146 -0.33 14.59 1.55
CA GLN A 146 0.52 13.41 1.62
C GLN A 146 2.01 13.77 1.80
N ASN A 147 2.46 14.85 1.16
CA ASN A 147 3.84 15.34 1.31
C ASN A 147 4.06 15.93 2.70
N THR A 148 3.16 16.79 3.18
CA THR A 148 3.18 17.34 4.54
C THR A 148 3.28 16.23 5.59
N PHE A 149 2.51 15.15 5.42
CA PHE A 149 2.60 13.99 6.31
C PHE A 149 3.98 13.32 6.28
N ARG A 150 4.60 13.15 5.09
CA ARG A 150 5.95 12.58 4.97
C ARG A 150 7.00 13.48 5.62
N ASP A 151 6.87 14.78 5.45
CA ASP A 151 7.79 15.78 6.02
C ASP A 151 7.69 15.80 7.55
N VAL A 152 6.47 15.79 8.10
CA VAL A 152 6.26 15.68 9.55
C VAL A 152 6.85 14.37 10.09
N LEU A 153 6.68 13.25 9.39
CA LEU A 153 7.30 11.99 9.82
C LEU A 153 8.83 12.03 9.75
N ALA A 154 9.42 12.67 8.74
CA ALA A 154 10.85 12.83 8.64
C ALA A 154 11.40 13.71 9.77
N ALA A 155 10.74 14.85 10.04
CA ALA A 155 11.08 15.76 11.12
C ALA A 155 10.89 15.13 12.51
N ALA A 156 9.81 14.37 12.72
CA ALA A 156 9.58 13.65 13.97
C ALA A 156 10.70 12.62 14.23
N ARG A 157 11.12 11.88 13.19
CA ARG A 157 12.23 10.92 13.32
C ARG A 157 13.56 11.60 13.59
N SER A 158 13.85 12.76 12.98
CA SER A 158 15.09 13.49 13.25
C SER A 158 15.13 14.04 14.68
N GLN A 159 13.96 14.29 15.28
CA GLN A 159 13.80 14.64 16.70
C GLN A 159 13.77 13.42 17.64
N GLY A 160 14.00 12.22 17.12
CA GLY A 160 14.06 10.99 17.91
C GLY A 160 12.71 10.39 18.31
N LEU A 161 11.58 10.89 17.78
CA LEU A 161 10.26 10.34 18.06
C LEU A 161 10.11 8.96 17.39
N ASP A 162 9.66 7.96 18.16
CA ASP A 162 9.34 6.63 17.64
C ASP A 162 7.87 6.59 17.22
N PRO A 163 7.57 6.35 15.93
CA PRO A 163 6.22 6.14 15.41
C PRO A 163 5.34 5.13 16.17
N ARG A 164 5.93 4.21 16.94
CA ARG A 164 5.21 3.21 17.71
C ARG A 164 4.90 3.66 19.13
N GLN A 165 5.77 4.48 19.73
CA GLN A 165 5.65 4.95 21.12
C GLN A 165 4.97 6.33 21.17
N ASP A 166 5.38 7.25 20.28
CA ASP A 166 5.00 8.67 20.32
C ASP A 166 3.84 9.00 19.37
N ARG A 167 2.87 8.08 19.25
CA ARG A 167 1.80 8.17 18.26
C ARG A 167 0.91 9.40 18.42
N SER A 168 0.55 9.73 19.65
CA SER A 168 -0.31 10.87 19.95
C SER A 168 0.38 12.18 19.55
N GLN A 169 1.66 12.33 19.88
CA GLN A 169 2.46 13.50 19.53
C GLN A 169 2.62 13.62 18.00
N ILE A 170 2.98 12.54 17.32
CA ILE A 170 3.09 12.55 15.84
C ILE A 170 1.74 12.89 15.20
N ARG A 171 0.63 12.36 15.71
CA ARG A 171 -0.72 12.70 15.21
C ARG A 171 -1.05 14.18 15.41
N GLN A 172 -0.68 14.76 16.54
CA GLN A 172 -0.88 16.17 16.81
C GLN A 172 -0.07 17.03 15.83
N LEU A 173 1.21 16.70 15.63
CA LEU A 173 2.08 17.40 14.66
C LEU A 173 1.50 17.33 13.24
N VAL A 174 1.02 16.15 12.81
CA VAL A 174 0.37 15.98 11.51
C VAL A 174 -0.92 16.80 11.42
N GLY A 175 -1.73 16.82 12.48
CA GLY A 175 -2.98 17.59 12.52
C GLY A 175 -2.74 19.10 12.42
N GLN A 176 -1.71 19.59 13.11
CA GLN A 176 -1.30 20.99 13.05
C GLN A 176 -0.76 21.36 11.65
N ALA A 177 0.12 20.53 11.09
CA ALA A 177 0.72 20.78 9.78
C ALA A 177 -0.30 20.70 8.63
N ASN A 178 -1.33 19.86 8.76
CA ASN A 178 -2.37 19.72 7.74
C ASN A 178 -3.52 20.72 7.88
N ALA A 179 -3.58 21.53 8.94
CA ALA A 179 -4.75 22.37 9.24
C ALA A 179 -5.10 23.32 8.07
N GLU A 180 -4.08 23.94 7.47
CA GLU A 180 -4.25 24.83 6.32
C GLU A 180 -4.72 24.08 5.07
N VAL A 181 -4.12 22.91 4.79
CA VAL A 181 -4.51 22.07 3.64
C VAL A 181 -5.94 21.57 3.82
N ASP A 182 -6.32 21.13 5.02
CA ASP A 182 -7.67 20.68 5.33
C ASP A 182 -8.69 21.83 5.20
N GLN A 183 -8.33 23.06 5.60
CA GLN A 183 -9.16 24.24 5.38
C GLN A 183 -9.32 24.57 3.89
N ASN A 184 -8.24 24.46 3.11
CA ASN A 184 -8.30 24.65 1.65
C ASN A 184 -9.17 23.59 0.97
N ILE A 185 -9.10 22.34 1.41
CA ILE A 185 -9.98 21.27 0.93
C ILE A 185 -11.44 21.59 1.30
N GLN A 186 -11.71 22.04 2.53
CA GLN A 186 -13.06 22.40 2.95
C GLN A 186 -13.63 23.57 2.14
N ASN A 187 -12.83 24.60 1.88
CA ASN A 187 -13.24 25.76 1.06
C ASN A 187 -13.54 25.35 -0.39
N LEU A 188 -12.74 24.45 -0.96
CA LEU A 188 -12.93 23.95 -2.33
C LEU A 188 -14.19 23.09 -2.48
N LEU A 189 -14.44 22.21 -1.52
CA LEU A 189 -15.52 21.22 -1.58
C LEU A 189 -16.85 21.75 -1.01
N GLY A 190 -16.79 22.68 -0.06
CA GLY A 190 -17.93 23.04 0.79
C GLY A 190 -18.20 21.99 1.87
N ALA A 191 -19.04 22.35 2.84
CA ALA A 191 -19.23 21.57 4.07
C ALA A 191 -19.72 20.12 3.84
N SER A 192 -20.69 19.91 2.93
CA SER A 192 -21.27 18.58 2.67
C SER A 192 -20.27 17.62 2.02
N ALA A 193 -19.62 18.04 0.93
CA ALA A 193 -18.62 17.22 0.24
C ALA A 193 -17.35 17.03 1.09
N TYR A 194 -16.98 18.01 1.91
CA TYR A 194 -15.91 17.85 2.90
C TYR A 194 -16.24 16.76 3.93
N ALA A 195 -17.47 16.73 4.46
CA ALA A 195 -17.89 15.67 5.37
C ALA A 195 -17.83 14.28 4.71
N GLN A 196 -18.24 14.16 3.45
CA GLN A 196 -18.09 12.91 2.68
C GLN A 196 -16.63 12.51 2.51
N TYR A 197 -15.74 13.46 2.21
CA TYR A 197 -14.30 13.23 2.16
C TYR A 197 -13.74 12.75 3.49
N LYS A 198 -14.10 13.38 4.62
CA LYS A 198 -13.63 12.95 5.95
C LYS A 198 -14.13 11.56 6.30
N GLN A 199 -15.40 11.27 6.03
CA GLN A 199 -15.96 9.93 6.21
C GLN A 199 -15.21 8.91 5.35
N TYR A 200 -14.88 9.27 4.11
CA TYR A 200 -14.08 8.46 3.23
C TYR A 200 -12.72 8.17 3.90
N GLU A 201 -11.94 9.18 4.28
CA GLU A 201 -10.64 8.95 4.96
C GLU A 201 -10.74 8.03 6.20
N GLN A 202 -11.77 8.23 7.03
CA GLN A 202 -11.95 7.48 8.28
C GLN A 202 -12.27 5.99 8.05
N THR A 203 -12.95 5.67 6.94
CA THR A 203 -13.41 4.31 6.61
C THR A 203 -12.48 3.58 5.63
N ALA A 204 -11.28 4.11 5.39
CA ALA A 204 -10.30 3.47 4.49
C ALA A 204 -9.94 2.02 4.90
N PRO A 205 -9.69 1.68 6.18
CA PRO A 205 -9.43 0.30 6.60
C PRO A 205 -10.57 -0.66 6.27
N GLN A 206 -11.82 -0.20 6.42
CA GLN A 206 -13.03 -0.97 6.12
C GLN A 206 -13.15 -1.19 4.61
N ARG A 207 -12.93 -0.15 3.80
CA ARG A 207 -12.93 -0.28 2.33
C ARG A 207 -11.91 -1.28 1.83
N THR A 208 -10.69 -1.29 2.36
CA THR A 208 -9.69 -2.30 1.98
C THR A 208 -10.18 -3.73 2.21
N LEU A 209 -10.92 -3.97 3.30
CA LEU A 209 -11.53 -5.27 3.57
C LEU A 209 -12.64 -5.60 2.57
N VAL A 210 -13.48 -4.62 2.24
CA VAL A 210 -14.55 -4.77 1.25
C VAL A 210 -13.99 -4.99 -0.15
N ASP A 211 -12.91 -4.33 -0.53
CA ASP A 211 -12.20 -4.53 -1.80
C ASP A 211 -11.59 -5.94 -1.90
N GLN A 212 -11.05 -6.45 -0.78
CA GLN A 212 -10.60 -7.84 -0.68
C GLN A 212 -11.76 -8.83 -0.88
N LEU A 213 -12.92 -8.57 -0.27
CA LEU A 213 -14.11 -9.38 -0.45
C LEU A 213 -14.61 -9.32 -1.91
N SER A 214 -14.70 -8.12 -2.49
CA SER A 214 -15.10 -7.89 -3.88
C SER A 214 -14.20 -8.66 -4.85
N SER A 215 -12.88 -8.59 -4.64
CA SER A 215 -11.88 -9.31 -5.45
C SER A 215 -12.01 -10.85 -5.34
N ARG A 216 -12.47 -11.38 -4.20
CA ARG A 216 -12.76 -12.82 -4.05
C ARG A 216 -14.05 -13.23 -4.74
N LEU A 217 -15.03 -12.34 -4.78
CA LEU A 217 -16.34 -12.61 -5.36
C LEU A 217 -16.39 -12.30 -6.86
N SER A 218 -15.38 -11.62 -7.42
CA SER A 218 -15.40 -11.13 -8.80
C SER A 218 -15.48 -12.22 -9.87
N TYR A 219 -15.05 -13.45 -9.56
CA TYR A 219 -15.14 -14.61 -10.45
C TYR A 219 -16.30 -15.56 -10.12
N THR A 220 -17.14 -15.18 -9.13
CA THR A 220 -18.31 -15.97 -8.73
C THR A 220 -19.57 -15.49 -9.44
N GLN A 221 -20.65 -16.27 -9.35
CA GLN A 221 -21.94 -15.89 -9.92
C GLN A 221 -22.64 -14.77 -9.12
N ASN A 222 -22.16 -14.47 -7.91
CA ASN A 222 -22.75 -13.51 -6.98
C ASN A 222 -21.73 -12.43 -6.58
N PRO A 223 -21.18 -11.64 -7.54
CA PRO A 223 -20.22 -10.59 -7.24
C PRO A 223 -20.83 -9.54 -6.30
N LEU A 224 -19.99 -8.86 -5.53
CA LEU A 224 -20.45 -7.80 -4.65
C LEU A 224 -20.90 -6.59 -5.49
N SER A 225 -22.16 -6.18 -5.36
CA SER A 225 -22.63 -4.96 -6.02
C SER A 225 -22.05 -3.70 -5.35
N GLN A 226 -22.00 -2.59 -6.07
CA GLN A 226 -21.50 -1.32 -5.52
C GLN A 226 -22.31 -0.88 -4.28
N THR A 227 -23.64 -0.98 -4.35
CA THR A 227 -24.52 -0.61 -3.23
C THR A 227 -24.26 -1.47 -2.00
N GLN A 228 -24.07 -2.78 -2.18
CA GLN A 228 -23.72 -3.68 -1.08
C GLN A 228 -22.33 -3.37 -0.51
N ALA A 229 -21.36 -3.05 -1.36
CA ALA A 229 -20.03 -2.64 -0.92
C ALA A 229 -20.10 -1.38 -0.04
N ASP A 230 -20.81 -0.34 -0.48
CA ASP A 230 -20.95 0.91 0.26
C ASP A 230 -21.68 0.72 1.60
N GLN A 231 -22.75 -0.08 1.61
CA GLN A 231 -23.48 -0.43 2.83
C GLN A 231 -22.61 -1.26 3.80
N LEU A 232 -21.84 -2.22 3.27
CA LEU A 232 -20.94 -3.03 4.08
C LEU A 232 -19.83 -2.18 4.72
N VAL A 233 -19.29 -1.17 4.01
CA VAL A 233 -18.33 -0.23 4.59
C VAL A 233 -18.91 0.49 5.80
N GLN A 234 -20.17 0.94 5.73
CA GLN A 234 -20.84 1.61 6.86
C GLN A 234 -21.08 0.65 8.02
N VAL A 235 -21.61 -0.54 7.74
CA VAL A 235 -21.80 -1.59 8.76
C VAL A 235 -20.49 -1.90 9.48
N LEU A 236 -19.38 -2.03 8.74
CA LEU A 236 -18.06 -2.27 9.32
C LEU A 236 -17.57 -1.05 10.11
N ALA A 237 -17.83 0.17 9.64
CA ALA A 237 -17.43 1.39 10.36
C ALA A 237 -18.12 1.49 11.74
N GLU A 238 -19.37 1.04 11.83
CA GLU A 238 -20.17 1.06 13.07
C GLU A 238 -19.82 -0.10 14.02
N THR A 239 -19.56 -1.29 13.47
CA THR A 239 -19.40 -2.53 14.26
C THR A 239 -17.96 -2.86 14.60
N THR A 240 -17.00 -2.23 13.90
CA THR A 240 -15.57 -2.51 14.09
C THR A 240 -14.87 -1.30 14.66
N LYS A 241 -14.11 -1.50 15.73
CA LYS A 241 -13.08 -0.55 16.13
C LYS A 241 -11.90 -0.78 15.19
N PRO A 242 -11.34 0.26 14.53
CA PRO A 242 -10.08 0.12 13.82
C PRO A 242 -9.08 -0.48 14.80
N ASN A 243 -8.66 -1.71 14.56
CA ASN A 243 -7.81 -2.40 15.51
C ASN A 243 -6.48 -1.66 15.46
N ASN A 244 -6.13 -1.05 16.60
CA ASN A 244 -4.91 -0.34 16.95
C ASN A 244 -4.06 0.15 15.73
N PRO A 245 -3.80 1.46 15.55
CA PRO A 245 -2.94 2.02 14.48
C PRO A 245 -1.45 1.62 14.60
N THR A 246 -1.15 0.39 15.03
CA THR A 246 0.17 -0.25 15.11
C THR A 246 0.76 -0.55 13.74
N GLN A 247 0.04 -0.29 12.65
CA GLN A 247 0.65 -0.25 11.33
C GLN A 247 1.24 1.13 11.09
N ASN A 248 2.50 1.23 11.50
CA ASN A 248 3.57 1.98 10.86
C ASN A 248 3.05 3.19 10.05
N PRO A 249 3.12 4.42 10.56
CA PRO A 249 2.66 5.59 9.81
C PRO A 249 3.40 5.78 8.48
N ALA A 250 4.51 5.07 8.25
CA ALA A 250 5.11 4.92 6.91
C ALA A 250 4.19 4.29 5.84
N ARG A 251 3.05 3.67 6.22
CA ARG A 251 2.11 3.02 5.28
C ARG A 251 1.00 3.95 4.76
N GLY A 252 0.98 5.21 5.18
CA GLY A 252 0.02 6.22 4.73
C GLY A 252 -1.41 6.03 5.29
N PRO A 253 -2.33 6.96 4.96
CA PRO A 253 -3.74 6.86 5.32
C PRO A 253 -4.34 5.58 4.73
N GLY A 254 -4.92 4.71 5.56
CA GLY A 254 -5.50 3.42 5.13
C GLY A 254 -4.73 2.17 5.54
N GLY A 255 -3.57 2.30 6.21
CA GLY A 255 -2.82 1.14 6.73
C GLY A 255 -3.46 0.40 7.93
N GLY A 256 -4.65 0.78 8.39
CA GLY A 256 -5.32 0.09 9.50
C GLY A 256 -5.84 -1.29 9.09
N ARG A 257 -5.75 -2.30 9.96
CA ARG A 257 -6.47 -3.56 9.76
C ARG A 257 -7.74 -3.53 10.60
N VAL A 258 -8.85 -3.88 9.95
CA VAL A 258 -10.12 -4.13 10.63
C VAL A 258 -10.15 -5.58 11.09
N THR A 259 -10.60 -5.81 12.31
CA THR A 259 -10.85 -7.17 12.82
C THR A 259 -12.34 -7.43 12.77
N LEU A 260 -12.72 -8.46 12.01
CA LEU A 260 -14.10 -8.91 11.90
C LEU A 260 -14.53 -9.58 13.20
N THR A 261 -15.58 -9.04 13.81
CA THR A 261 -16.26 -9.57 14.99
C THR A 261 -17.53 -10.30 14.58
N ASP A 262 -18.07 -11.17 15.44
CA ASP A 262 -19.32 -11.86 15.15
C ASP A 262 -20.49 -10.88 14.99
N ALA A 263 -20.47 -9.77 15.73
CA ALA A 263 -21.42 -8.66 15.56
C ALA A 263 -21.34 -8.05 14.15
N SER A 264 -20.13 -7.85 13.61
CA SER A 264 -19.96 -7.33 12.25
C SER A 264 -20.47 -8.29 11.17
N ILE A 265 -20.29 -9.61 11.37
CA ILE A 265 -20.81 -10.64 10.47
C ILE A 265 -22.34 -10.68 10.51
N ASN A 266 -22.93 -10.67 11.71
CA ASN A 266 -24.39 -10.69 11.87
C ASN A 266 -25.05 -9.47 11.21
N GLN A 267 -24.49 -8.27 11.41
CA GLN A 267 -25.02 -7.06 10.79
C GLN A 267 -24.81 -7.06 9.27
N ALA A 268 -23.67 -7.56 8.79
CA ALA A 268 -23.41 -7.70 7.36
C ALA A 268 -24.39 -8.65 6.67
N GLY A 269 -24.97 -9.63 7.37
CA GLY A 269 -26.00 -10.53 6.86
C GLY A 269 -27.30 -9.83 6.42
N THR A 270 -27.52 -8.58 6.82
CA THR A 270 -28.67 -7.78 6.34
C THR A 270 -28.45 -7.18 4.94
N VAL A 271 -27.19 -7.13 4.50
CA VAL A 271 -26.75 -6.51 3.23
C VAL A 271 -26.27 -7.57 2.23
N LEU A 272 -25.62 -8.62 2.74
CA LEU A 272 -24.96 -9.64 1.95
C LEU A 272 -25.87 -10.85 1.72
N THR A 273 -25.74 -11.47 0.54
CA THR A 273 -26.36 -12.78 0.29
C THR A 273 -25.64 -13.88 1.09
N PRO A 274 -26.23 -15.07 1.25
CA PRO A 274 -25.59 -16.17 1.98
C PRO A 274 -24.19 -16.54 1.46
N ASP A 275 -24.01 -16.57 0.13
CA ASP A 275 -22.72 -16.86 -0.50
C ASP A 275 -21.67 -15.78 -0.19
N GLN A 276 -22.07 -14.51 -0.24
CA GLN A 276 -21.20 -13.37 0.05
C GLN A 276 -20.82 -13.33 1.54
N LEU A 277 -21.77 -13.67 2.42
CA LEU A 277 -21.53 -13.78 3.86
C LEU A 277 -20.56 -14.91 4.20
N SER A 278 -20.68 -16.05 3.53
CA SER A 278 -19.72 -17.17 3.65
C SER A 278 -18.30 -16.74 3.27
N ALA A 279 -18.14 -15.99 2.17
CA ALA A 279 -16.84 -15.44 1.78
C ALA A 279 -16.27 -14.45 2.82
N LEU A 280 -17.12 -13.64 3.45
CA LEU A 280 -16.72 -12.74 4.54
C LEU A 280 -16.28 -13.51 5.80
N GLN A 281 -16.97 -14.60 6.14
CA GLN A 281 -16.59 -15.50 7.25
C GLN A 281 -15.23 -16.18 7.00
N GLN A 282 -14.95 -16.58 5.76
CA GLN A 282 -13.63 -17.10 5.40
C GLN A 282 -12.51 -16.07 5.63
N ILE A 283 -12.74 -14.79 5.30
CA ILE A 283 -11.79 -13.71 5.61
C ILE A 283 -11.57 -13.61 7.14
N GLN A 284 -12.64 -13.72 7.94
CA GLN A 284 -12.52 -13.70 9.41
C GLN A 284 -11.66 -14.87 9.93
N GLN A 285 -11.90 -16.09 9.46
CA GLN A 285 -11.13 -17.28 9.84
C GLN A 285 -9.64 -17.13 9.48
N GLU A 286 -9.33 -16.62 8.30
CA GLU A 286 -7.95 -16.35 7.90
C GLU A 286 -7.29 -15.30 8.80
N GLN A 287 -8.01 -14.27 9.22
CA GLN A 287 -7.49 -13.28 10.16
C GLN A 287 -7.16 -13.92 11.51
N GLN A 288 -8.04 -14.78 12.04
CA GLN A 288 -7.83 -15.48 13.30
C GLN A 288 -6.65 -16.46 13.20
N ALA A 289 -6.56 -17.26 12.13
CA ALA A 289 -5.44 -18.18 11.90
C ALA A 289 -4.10 -17.43 11.86
N ARG A 290 -4.05 -16.29 11.14
CA ARG A 290 -2.84 -15.44 11.10
C ARG A 290 -2.48 -14.90 12.49
N GLN A 291 -3.45 -14.51 13.31
CA GLN A 291 -3.19 -14.05 14.67
C GLN A 291 -2.65 -15.17 15.56
N GLN A 292 -3.20 -16.38 15.47
CA GLN A 292 -2.73 -17.54 16.21
C GLN A 292 -1.29 -17.92 15.82
N ILE A 293 -0.98 -17.95 14.51
CA ILE A 293 0.38 -18.20 14.03
C ILE A 293 1.35 -17.15 14.60
N GLN A 294 0.98 -15.87 14.58
CA GLN A 294 1.81 -14.80 15.15
C GLN A 294 2.02 -14.96 16.66
N GLN A 295 1.03 -15.45 17.40
CA GLN A 295 1.16 -15.73 18.84
C GLN A 295 2.09 -16.92 19.10
N LEU A 296 1.97 -17.99 18.30
CA LEU A 296 2.84 -19.17 18.39
C LEU A 296 4.29 -18.82 18.07
N LEU A 297 4.55 -18.04 17.02
CA LEU A 297 5.89 -17.59 16.65
C LEU A 297 6.49 -16.59 17.65
N ARG A 298 5.66 -15.90 18.44
CA ARG A 298 6.11 -15.01 19.52
C ARG A 298 6.45 -15.75 20.82
N ARG A 299 5.98 -16.99 20.98
CA ARG A 299 6.27 -17.80 22.16
C ARG A 299 7.69 -18.37 21.99
N PRO A 300 8.62 -18.17 22.94
CA PRO A 300 9.93 -18.83 22.87
C PRO A 300 9.71 -20.36 22.85
N PRO A 301 10.57 -21.13 22.15
CA PRO A 301 10.50 -22.59 22.22
C PRO A 301 10.60 -23.00 23.69
N THR A 302 9.64 -23.79 24.18
CA THR A 302 9.68 -24.36 25.52
C THR A 302 11.00 -25.15 25.67
N PRO A 303 11.85 -24.84 26.66
CA PRO A 303 13.03 -25.66 26.90
C PRO A 303 12.59 -27.11 27.18
N PRO A 304 13.33 -28.12 26.71
CA PRO A 304 13.01 -29.52 26.98
C PRO A 304 12.93 -29.75 28.50
N PRO A 305 12.08 -30.68 28.98
CA PRO A 305 11.95 -30.96 30.40
C PRO A 305 13.34 -31.31 30.98
N ALA A 306 13.69 -30.66 32.08
CA ALA A 306 14.93 -30.93 32.79
C ALA A 306 14.98 -32.42 33.16
N ASN A 307 16.10 -33.08 32.84
CA ASN A 307 16.34 -34.47 33.23
C ASN A 307 16.12 -34.61 34.74
N PRO A 308 15.43 -35.67 35.20
CA PRO A 308 15.25 -35.90 36.62
C PRO A 308 16.63 -36.01 37.31
N PRO A 309 16.77 -35.49 38.55
CA PRO A 309 18.04 -35.53 39.26
C PRO A 309 18.51 -36.98 39.42
N PRO A 310 19.83 -37.24 39.35
CA PRO A 310 20.34 -38.59 39.53
C PRO A 310 19.93 -39.10 40.91
N SER A 311 19.28 -40.27 40.93
CA SER A 311 19.05 -41.02 42.15
C SER A 311 20.42 -41.32 42.79
N GLY A 312 20.62 -40.82 44.02
CA GLY A 312 21.78 -41.15 44.83
C GLY A 312 21.81 -42.60 45.28
#